data_AF-A0A9P0LHF0-F1
#
_entry.id   AF-A0A9P0LHF0-F1
#
_cell.length_a   1.000
_cell.length_b   1.000
_cell.length_c   1.000
_cell.angle_alpha   90.00
_cell.angle_beta   90.00
_cell.angle_gamma   90.00
#
_symmetry.space_group_name_H-M   'P 1'
#
loop_
_entity.id
_entity.type
_entity.pdbx_description
1 polymer ?
#
loop_
_entity_poly.entity_id
_entity_poly.type
_entity_poly.pdbx_seq_one_letter_code
_entity_poly.pdbx_strand_id
1 'polypeptide(L)'
;MYIYHERQAKKTANEVCSFLLDDLKDVPRNNINEIHIYSDNCWGQNKNHTLVRMLLALADSGQFSKIVHYFPIRGHSFLPCDRDFAIVKRKLKKHDRISTVHQLAELIVMSSKSNKFTVKEV
;
A
#
# COMPACT_ATOMS: atom_id res chain seq x y z
N MET A 1 0.45 -0.33 6.43
CA MET A 1 1.74 -0.03 5.77
C MET A 1 2.62 -1.25 5.88
N TYR A 2 3.18 -1.73 4.78
CA TYR A 2 4.15 -2.82 4.79
C TYR A 2 5.57 -2.26 4.82
N ILE A 3 6.43 -2.86 5.63
CA ILE A 3 7.82 -2.46 5.84
C ILE A 3 8.69 -3.72 5.84
N TYR A 4 9.85 -3.59 5.22
CA TYR A 4 10.83 -4.66 5.10
C TYR A 4 12.21 -4.07 4.88
N HIS A 5 13.21 -4.88 5.17
CA HIS A 5 14.60 -4.59 4.84
C HIS A 5 14.79 -4.65 3.32
N GLU A 6 15.55 -3.71 2.74
CA GLU A 6 15.74 -3.59 1.29
C GLU A 6 16.26 -4.87 0.60
N ARG A 7 16.98 -5.72 1.33
CA ARG A 7 17.47 -7.02 0.81
C ARG A 7 16.38 -8.08 0.67
N GLN A 8 15.20 -7.90 1.30
CA GLN A 8 14.11 -8.88 1.25
C GLN A 8 13.24 -8.74 -0.02
N ALA A 9 13.10 -7.53 -0.57
CA ALA A 9 12.19 -7.28 -1.69
C ALA A 9 12.62 -6.08 -2.54
N LYS A 10 12.25 -6.08 -3.82
CA LYS A 10 12.74 -5.10 -4.83
C LYS A 10 11.69 -4.04 -5.20
N LYS A 11 10.57 -3.95 -4.47
CA LYS A 11 9.46 -3.02 -4.74
C LYS A 11 8.89 -3.15 -6.15
N THR A 12 8.79 -4.37 -6.69
CA THR A 12 8.24 -4.61 -8.03
C THR A 12 6.73 -4.82 -7.97
N ALA A 13 6.10 -4.97 -9.14
CA ALA A 13 4.69 -5.28 -9.26
C ALA A 13 4.27 -6.53 -8.46
N ASN A 14 5.14 -7.55 -8.34
CA ASN A 14 4.82 -8.78 -7.61
C ASN A 14 4.67 -8.53 -6.10
N GLU A 15 5.53 -7.71 -5.51
CA GLU A 15 5.41 -7.34 -4.11
C GLU A 15 4.17 -6.48 -3.86
N VAL A 16 3.86 -5.54 -4.78
CA VAL A 16 2.60 -4.75 -4.71
C VAL A 16 1.39 -5.68 -4.71
N CYS A 17 1.34 -6.66 -5.63
CA CYS A 17 0.27 -7.65 -5.70
C CYS A 17 0.18 -8.47 -4.41
N SER A 18 1.32 -8.94 -3.89
CA SER A 18 1.37 -9.77 -2.68
C SER A 18 0.85 -9.02 -1.46
N PHE A 19 1.28 -7.75 -1.28
CA PHE A 19 0.81 -6.91 -0.18
C PHE A 19 -0.65 -6.53 -0.30
N LEU A 20 -1.13 -6.24 -1.52
CA LEU A 20 -2.54 -5.96 -1.73
C LEU A 20 -3.39 -7.20 -1.46
N LEU A 21 -2.96 -8.38 -1.91
CA LEU A 21 -3.67 -9.63 -1.65
C LEU A 21 -3.70 -9.97 -0.15
N ASP A 22 -2.60 -9.73 0.57
CA ASP A 22 -2.56 -9.90 2.03
C ASP A 22 -3.56 -8.97 2.73
N ASP A 23 -3.60 -7.69 2.34
CA ASP A 23 -4.53 -6.71 2.91
C ASP A 23 -6.01 -7.07 2.62
N LEU A 24 -6.28 -7.60 1.42
CA LEU A 24 -7.62 -8.02 1.01
C LEU A 24 -8.08 -9.34 1.65
N LYS A 25 -7.19 -10.17 2.20
CA LYS A 25 -7.58 -11.39 2.95
C LYS A 25 -8.26 -11.04 4.26
N ASP A 26 -7.84 -9.95 4.89
CA ASP A 26 -8.39 -9.47 6.16
C ASP A 26 -9.79 -8.85 5.98
N VAL A 27 -10.23 -8.64 4.73
CA VAL A 27 -11.54 -8.08 4.40
C VAL A 27 -12.63 -9.17 4.44
N PRO A 28 -13.69 -9.01 5.26
CA PRO A 28 -14.74 -10.02 5.38
C PRO A 28 -15.53 -10.15 4.06
N ARG A 29 -15.50 -11.36 3.50
CA ARG A 29 -16.07 -11.69 2.17
C ARG A 29 -17.57 -11.48 2.04
N ASN A 30 -18.30 -11.43 3.14
CA ASN A 30 -19.76 -11.44 3.12
C ASN A 30 -20.36 -10.02 3.07
N ASN A 31 -19.54 -8.97 3.17
CA ASN A 31 -20.02 -7.61 3.39
C ASN A 31 -19.53 -6.58 2.36
N ILE A 32 -18.55 -6.94 1.52
CA ILE A 32 -17.93 -6.00 0.56
C ILE A 32 -17.96 -6.63 -0.83
N ASN A 33 -18.83 -6.09 -1.68
CA ASN A 33 -19.02 -6.58 -3.05
C ASN A 33 -18.19 -5.78 -4.06
N GLU A 34 -17.91 -4.51 -3.77
CA GLU A 34 -17.21 -3.60 -4.68
C GLU A 34 -15.93 -3.04 -4.06
N ILE A 35 -14.84 -3.04 -4.83
CA ILE A 35 -13.56 -2.42 -4.43
C ILE A 35 -13.21 -1.28 -5.37
N HIS A 36 -12.83 -0.15 -4.78
CA HIS A 36 -12.31 1.02 -5.48
C HIS A 36 -10.83 1.21 -5.10
N ILE A 37 -9.94 1.02 -6.07
CA ILE A 37 -8.49 1.13 -5.90
C ILE A 37 -8.03 2.44 -6.53
N TYR A 38 -7.30 3.25 -5.78
CA TYR A 38 -6.67 4.46 -6.28
C TYR A 38 -5.15 4.28 -6.28
N SER A 39 -4.52 4.41 -7.44
CA SER A 39 -3.06 4.26 -7.55
C SER A 39 -2.44 5.35 -8.40
N ASP A 40 -1.16 5.61 -8.18
CA ASP A 40 -0.39 6.47 -9.07
C ASP A 40 -0.18 5.81 -10.45
N ASN A 41 0.34 6.58 -11.41
CA ASN A 41 0.63 6.08 -12.75
C ASN A 41 2.00 5.36 -12.87
N CYS A 42 2.55 4.82 -11.78
CA CYS A 42 3.85 4.15 -11.80
C CYS A 42 3.76 2.80 -12.54
N TRP A 43 4.33 2.72 -13.75
CA TRP A 43 4.29 1.51 -14.58
C TRP A 43 4.93 0.30 -13.89
N GLY A 44 6.09 0.48 -13.25
CA GLY A 44 6.82 -0.63 -12.60
C GLY A 44 6.11 -1.25 -11.39
N GLN A 45 5.08 -0.58 -10.86
CA GLN A 45 4.45 -0.96 -9.60
C GLN A 45 2.93 -1.13 -9.73
N ASN A 46 2.24 -0.06 -10.13
CA ASN A 46 0.78 0.02 -10.06
C ASN A 46 0.10 -0.07 -11.42
N LYS A 47 0.73 0.43 -12.49
CA LYS A 47 0.15 0.46 -13.83
C LYS A 47 0.80 -0.56 -14.75
N ASN A 48 0.57 -1.84 -14.48
CA ASN A 48 1.10 -2.96 -15.27
C ASN A 48 0.12 -4.12 -15.37
N HIS A 49 0.41 -5.05 -16.29
CA HIS A 49 -0.41 -6.23 -16.52
C HIS A 49 -0.46 -7.18 -15.31
N THR A 50 0.59 -7.24 -14.48
CA THR A 50 0.61 -8.12 -13.31
C THR A 50 -0.51 -7.75 -12.34
N LEU A 51 -0.59 -6.47 -11.95
CA LEU A 51 -1.62 -6.01 -11.03
C LEU A 51 -3.02 -6.13 -11.63
N VAL A 52 -3.20 -5.71 -12.89
CA VAL A 52 -4.50 -5.80 -13.57
C VAL A 52 -4.99 -7.26 -13.67
N ARG A 53 -4.11 -8.21 -14.00
CA ARG A 53 -4.46 -9.64 -14.07
C ARG A 53 -4.81 -10.21 -12.71
N MET A 54 -4.09 -9.82 -11.65
CA MET A 54 -4.43 -10.24 -10.29
C MET A 54 -5.83 -9.72 -9.89
N LEU A 55 -6.14 -8.45 -10.17
CA LEU A 55 -7.46 -7.89 -9.89
C LEU A 55 -8.56 -8.61 -10.70
N LEU A 56 -8.31 -8.92 -11.97
CA LEU A 56 -9.24 -9.69 -12.77
C LEU A 56 -9.50 -11.09 -12.17
N ALA A 57 -8.44 -11.78 -11.73
CA ALA A 57 -8.58 -13.09 -11.09
C ALA A 57 -9.39 -13.02 -9.78
N LEU A 58 -9.26 -11.94 -9.01
CA LEU A 58 -10.06 -11.72 -7.80
C LEU A 58 -11.54 -11.50 -8.12
N ALA A 59 -11.86 -10.76 -9.18
CA ALA A 59 -13.24 -10.60 -9.64
C ALA A 59 -13.82 -11.94 -10.16
N ASP A 60 -13.04 -12.68 -10.95
CA ASP A 60 -13.46 -13.96 -11.54
C ASP A 60 -13.65 -15.07 -10.49
N SER A 61 -12.88 -15.02 -9.39
CA SER A 61 -13.05 -15.94 -8.25
C SER A 61 -14.39 -15.78 -7.50
N GLY A 62 -15.20 -14.77 -7.86
CA GLY A 62 -16.47 -14.46 -7.20
C GLY A 62 -16.29 -13.79 -5.84
N GLN A 63 -15.06 -13.43 -5.44
CA GLN A 63 -14.80 -12.74 -4.18
C GLN A 63 -15.35 -11.30 -4.19
N PHE A 64 -15.34 -10.63 -5.34
CA PHE A 64 -15.86 -9.28 -5.51
C PHE A 64 -16.70 -9.22 -6.78
N SER A 65 -17.88 -8.59 -6.73
CA SER A 65 -18.73 -8.40 -7.91
C SER A 65 -18.16 -7.34 -8.85
N LYS A 66 -17.39 -6.38 -8.32
CA LYS A 66 -16.82 -5.29 -9.11
C LYS A 66 -15.52 -4.77 -8.50
N ILE A 67 -14.52 -4.57 -9.35
CA ILE A 67 -13.27 -3.91 -8.97
C ILE A 67 -13.04 -2.76 -9.95
N VAL A 68 -12.83 -1.56 -9.43
CA VAL A 68 -12.54 -0.36 -10.21
C VAL A 68 -11.17 0.18 -9.84
N HIS A 69 -10.28 0.30 -10.82
CA HIS A 69 -8.93 0.81 -10.63
C HIS A 69 -8.79 2.21 -11.23
N TYR A 70 -8.69 3.22 -10.37
CA TYR A 70 -8.56 4.62 -10.73
C TYR A 70 -7.10 5.07 -10.78
N PHE A 71 -6.81 5.88 -11.79
CA PHE A 71 -5.54 6.58 -11.93
C PHE A 71 -5.77 8.08 -11.97
N PRO A 72 -4.92 8.89 -11.33
CA PRO A 72 -5.06 10.34 -11.35
C PRO A 72 -4.76 10.90 -12.75
N ILE A 73 -5.43 12.00 -13.06
CA ILE A 73 -5.15 12.83 -14.24
C ILE A 73 -3.83 13.59 -13.98
N ARG A 74 -3.07 13.85 -15.05
CA ARG A 74 -1.85 14.68 -14.97
C ARG A 74 -2.18 16.04 -14.34
N GLY A 75 -1.33 16.51 -13.43
CA GLY A 75 -1.56 17.74 -12.65
C GLY A 75 -2.42 17.54 -11.39
N HIS A 76 -3.12 16.43 -11.26
CA HIS A 76 -3.93 16.06 -10.09
C HIS A 76 -3.46 14.73 -9.49
N SER A 77 -2.15 14.54 -9.38
CA SER A 77 -1.51 13.28 -8.96
C SER A 77 -1.33 13.12 -7.46
N PHE A 78 -1.79 14.08 -6.65
CA PHE A 78 -1.63 14.02 -5.20
C PHE A 78 -2.65 13.07 -4.58
N LEU A 79 -2.16 11.98 -4.00
CA LEU A 79 -2.97 10.97 -3.33
C LEU A 79 -2.94 11.15 -1.80
N PRO A 80 -3.94 10.65 -1.07
CA PRO A 80 -3.92 10.66 0.40
C PRO A 80 -2.67 10.00 0.98
N CYS A 81 -2.12 8.97 0.33
CA CYS A 81 -0.90 8.30 0.77
C CYS A 81 0.34 9.22 0.72
N ASP A 82 0.40 10.20 -0.19
CA ASP A 82 1.51 11.18 -0.22
C ASP A 82 1.55 12.02 1.05
N ARG A 83 0.37 12.42 1.56
CA ARG A 83 0.24 13.12 2.84
C ARG A 83 0.72 12.26 3.99
N ASP A 84 0.42 10.97 3.97
CA ASP A 84 0.84 10.03 5.01
C ASP A 84 2.35 9.86 5.03
N PHE A 85 2.97 9.66 3.87
CA PHE A 85 4.43 9.64 3.75
C PHE A 85 5.07 10.96 4.18
N ALA A 86 4.42 12.11 3.94
CA ALA A 86 4.94 13.41 4.41
C ALA A 86 4.94 13.51 5.95
N ILE A 87 3.92 12.97 6.64
CA ILE A 87 3.87 12.91 8.10
C ILE A 87 4.99 12.02 8.63
N VAL A 88 5.14 10.82 8.07
CA VAL A 88 6.19 9.87 8.44
C VAL A 88 7.57 10.50 8.23
N LYS A 89 7.86 11.03 7.03
CA LYS A 89 9.14 11.68 6.71
C LYS A 89 9.49 12.81 7.69
N ARG A 90 8.50 13.59 8.15
CA ARG A 90 8.73 14.67 9.12
C ARG A 90 9.19 14.14 10.49
N LYS A 91 8.67 12.99 10.93
CA LYS A 91 9.10 12.33 12.17
C LYS A 91 10.48 11.69 11.99
N LEU A 92 10.73 11.03 10.86
CA LEU A 92 12.02 10.40 10.55
C LEU A 92 13.16 11.41 10.46
N LYS A 93 12.93 12.59 9.85
CA LYS A 93 13.93 13.67 9.77
C LYS A 93 14.41 14.19 11.13
N LYS A 94 13.69 13.91 12.22
CA LYS A 94 14.07 14.31 13.59
C LYS A 94 14.85 13.23 14.33
N HIS A 95 15.03 12.05 13.73
CA HIS A 95 15.78 10.94 14.30
C HIS A 95 17.11 10.80 13.55
N ASP A 96 18.21 10.85 14.28
CA ASP A 96 19.56 10.82 13.71
C ASP A 96 19.90 9.45 13.11
N ARG A 97 19.57 8.37 13.83
CA ARG A 97 19.91 6.99 13.44
C ARG A 97 18.74 6.05 13.62
N ILE A 98 18.53 5.21 12.61
CA ILE A 98 17.54 4.13 12.60
C ILE A 98 18.29 2.86 12.19
N SER A 99 18.44 1.92 13.11
CA SER A 99 19.32 0.77 12.93
C SER A 99 18.58 -0.53 12.61
N THR A 100 17.29 -0.61 12.91
CA THR A 100 16.47 -1.80 12.66
C THR A 100 15.16 -1.44 11.97
N VAL A 101 14.61 -2.42 11.25
CA VAL A 101 13.29 -2.35 10.63
C VAL A 101 12.22 -2.13 11.72
N HIS A 102 12.35 -2.83 12.84
CA HIS A 102 11.46 -2.67 13.99
C HIS A 102 11.44 -1.24 14.53
N GLN A 103 12.60 -0.61 14.71
CA GLN A 103 12.67 0.79 15.16
C GLN A 103 12.01 1.74 14.14
N LEU A 104 12.16 1.46 12.84
CA LEU A 104 11.46 2.22 11.80
C LEU A 104 9.94 2.04 11.92
N ALA A 105 9.44 0.83 12.17
CA ALA A 105 8.02 0.54 12.37
C ALA A 105 7.45 1.34 13.55
N GLU A 106 8.12 1.31 14.70
CA GLU A 106 7.74 2.09 15.90
C GLU A 106 7.64 3.59 15.58
N LEU A 107 8.64 4.13 14.88
CA LEU A 107 8.66 5.54 14.49
C LEU A 107 7.52 5.91 13.53
N ILE A 108 7.13 5.00 12.63
CA ILE A 108 5.98 5.19 11.74
C ILE A 108 4.69 5.24 12.56
N VAL A 109 4.47 4.30 13.48
CA VAL A 109 3.27 4.28 14.34
C VAL A 109 3.19 5.57 15.16
N MET A 110 4.30 5.99 15.77
CA MET A 110 4.39 7.22 16.58
C MET A 110 4.39 8.52 15.76
N SER A 111 4.38 8.45 14.42
CA SER A 111 4.46 9.65 13.58
C SER A 111 3.13 10.39 13.47
N SER A 112 2.00 9.70 13.66
CA SER A 112 0.67 10.33 13.68
C SER A 112 0.20 10.62 15.09
N LYS A 113 -0.24 11.86 15.33
CA LYS A 113 -0.91 12.23 16.59
C LYS A 113 -2.21 11.47 16.85
N SER A 114 -2.86 10.99 15.78
CA SER A 114 -4.12 10.26 15.84
C SER A 114 -3.95 8.73 15.81
N ASN A 115 -2.71 8.21 15.92
CA ASN A 115 -2.40 6.78 15.87
C ASN A 115 -3.03 6.04 14.67
N LYS A 116 -3.10 6.69 13.51
CA LYS A 116 -3.78 6.17 12.32
C LYS A 116 -3.01 5.10 11.55
N PHE A 117 -1.75 4.85 11.90
CA PHE A 117 -0.88 3.97 11.11
C PHE A 117 -0.81 2.59 11.73
N THR A 118 -1.26 1.59 10.98
CA THR A 118 -1.00 0.18 11.22
C THR A 118 0.18 -0.28 10.36
N VAL A 119 1.13 -0.95 10.96
CA VAL A 119 2.40 -1.35 10.32
C VAL A 119 2.53 -2.87 10.37
N LYS A 120 2.80 -3.49 9.22
CA LYS A 120 3.10 -4.92 9.06
C LYS A 120 4.56 -5.05 8.62
N GLU A 121 5.39 -5.70 9.44
CA GLU A 121 6.77 -6.06 9.09
C GLU A 121 6.76 -7.38 8.30
N VAL A 122 7.53 -7.46 7.21
CA VAL A 122 7.60 -8.63 6.29
C VAL A 122 8.92 -9.37 6.44
#